data_AF-A0A0H2TW71-F1
#
_entry.id   AF-A0A0H2TW71-F1
#
_cell.length_a   1.000
_cell.length_b   1.000
_cell.length_c   1.000
_cell.angle_alpha   90.00
_cell.angle_beta   90.00
_cell.angle_gamma   90.00
#
_symmetry.space_group_name_H-M   'P 1'
#
loop_
_entity.id
_entity.type
_entity.pdbx_description
1 polymer ?
#
loop_
_entity_poly.entity_id
_entity_poly.type
_entity_poly.pdbx_seq_one_letter_code
_entity_poly.pdbx_strand_id
1 'polypeptide(L)'
;MRLQRAARVILVGAPGVGKGTQSERLLQRFPQLSSISSGDLLRNNVKSRTPLGIKVESTIKAGGLVPDDLILRLISNEFNKRGWLFADGGQASILTLASAAAAAASAAPINNDIFM
;
A
#
# COMPACT_ATOMS: atom_id res chain seq x y z
N MET A 1 10.50 18.59 14.88
CA MET A 1 9.39 19.28 14.19
C MET A 1 8.09 18.56 14.52
N ARG A 2 6.95 19.25 14.49
CA ARG A 2 5.63 18.66 14.75
C ARG A 2 4.79 18.76 13.48
N LEU A 3 4.07 17.70 13.15
CA LEU A 3 3.12 17.72 12.04
C LEU A 3 1.94 18.63 12.41
N GLN A 4 1.56 19.49 11.47
CA GLN A 4 0.40 20.40 11.63
C GLN A 4 -0.92 19.68 11.31
N ARG A 5 -0.89 18.63 10.48
CA ARG A 5 -2.03 17.81 10.08
C ARG A 5 -1.61 16.35 9.94
N ALA A 6 -2.58 15.43 9.97
CA ALA A 6 -2.33 14.02 9.70
C ALA A 6 -1.74 13.83 8.28
N ALA A 7 -0.73 12.97 8.16
CA ALA A 7 -0.03 12.71 6.91
C ALA A 7 -0.03 11.20 6.61
N ARG A 8 -0.35 10.85 5.36
CA ARG A 8 -0.18 9.50 4.80
C ARG A 8 0.81 9.61 3.65
N VAL A 9 1.94 8.92 3.77
CA VAL A 9 3.06 9.05 2.82
C VAL A 9 3.36 7.69 2.23
N ILE A 10 3.51 7.64 0.91
CA ILE A 10 3.96 6.45 0.19
C ILE A 10 5.33 6.76 -0.42
N LEU A 11 6.33 5.95 -0.11
CA LEU A 11 7.67 6.05 -0.69
C LEU A 11 7.81 5.00 -1.81
N VAL A 12 7.96 5.46 -3.05
CA VAL A 12 8.09 4.62 -4.24
C VAL A 12 9.43 4.87 -4.91
N GLY A 13 9.98 3.86 -5.57
CA GLY A 13 11.24 3.94 -6.30
C GLY A 13 11.87 2.56 -6.49
N ALA A 14 12.89 2.47 -7.36
CA ALA A 14 13.58 1.22 -7.67
C ALA A 14 14.17 0.53 -6.42
N PRO A 15 14.41 -0.79 -6.45
CA PRO A 15 15.21 -1.48 -5.42
C PRO A 15 16.57 -0.78 -5.25
N GLY A 16 17.05 -0.62 -4.02
CA GLY A 16 18.37 -0.02 -3.75
C GLY A 16 18.43 1.53 -3.77
N VAL A 17 17.39 2.25 -4.20
CA VAL A 17 17.40 3.75 -4.27
C VAL A 17 17.44 4.47 -2.89
N GLY A 18 17.49 3.72 -1.78
CA GLY A 18 17.59 4.30 -0.44
C GLY A 18 16.27 4.70 0.22
N LYS A 19 15.12 4.14 -0.21
CA LYS A 19 13.80 4.39 0.42
C LYS A 19 13.81 4.13 1.93
N GLY A 20 14.48 3.05 2.37
CA GLY A 20 14.61 2.72 3.79
C GLY A 20 15.35 3.82 4.56
N THR A 21 16.50 4.26 4.04
CA THR A 21 17.28 5.36 4.61
C THR A 21 16.47 6.65 4.70
N GLN A 22 15.68 6.98 3.66
CA GLN A 22 14.83 8.18 3.69
C GLN A 22 13.65 8.03 4.66
N SER A 23 13.05 6.84 4.76
CA SER A 23 12.00 6.55 5.75
C SER A 23 12.52 6.72 7.17
N GLU A 24 13.72 6.22 7.46
CA GLU A 24 14.33 6.33 8.79
C GLU A 24 14.60 7.79 9.18
N ARG A 25 15.18 8.57 8.25
CA ARG A 25 15.38 10.02 8.45
C ARG A 25 14.06 10.75 8.68
N LEU A 26 13.00 10.38 7.96
CA LEU A 26 11.69 10.97 8.12
C LEU A 26 11.11 10.68 9.52
N LEU A 27 11.23 9.44 10.00
CA LEU A 27 10.79 9.05 11.35
C LEU A 27 11.58 9.76 12.45
N GLN A 28 12.90 9.93 12.28
CA GLN A 28 13.73 10.70 13.21
C GLN A 28 13.29 12.17 13.27
N ARG A 29 12.91 12.76 12.14
CA ARG A 29 12.48 14.16 12.08
C ARG A 29 11.06 14.37 12.60
N PHE A 30 10.19 13.38 12.37
CA PHE A 30 8.77 13.40 12.71
C PHE A 30 8.40 12.13 13.50
N PRO A 31 8.64 12.11 14.82
CA PRO A 31 8.38 10.93 15.67
C PRO A 31 6.89 10.56 15.79
N GLN A 32 6.00 11.40 15.26
CA GLN A 32 4.56 11.14 15.15
C GLN A 32 4.21 10.19 14.01
N LEU A 33 5.14 9.98 13.07
CA LEU A 33 4.94 9.05 11.97
C LEU A 33 5.31 7.63 12.39
N SER A 34 4.63 6.67 11.78
CA SER A 34 4.97 5.26 11.83
C SER A 34 5.08 4.75 10.40
N SER A 35 6.07 3.91 10.13
CA SER A 35 6.26 3.32 8.81
C SER A 35 5.86 1.85 8.80
N ILE A 36 5.41 1.41 7.62
CA ILE A 36 5.37 0.01 7.25
C ILE A 36 6.12 -0.15 5.94
N SER A 37 6.72 -1.32 5.75
CA SER A 37 7.45 -1.69 4.54
C SER A 37 6.89 -3.02 4.07
N SER A 38 6.25 -3.04 2.90
CA SER A 38 5.69 -4.27 2.32
C SER A 38 6.76 -5.35 2.16
N GLY A 39 7.98 -4.95 1.80
CA GLY A 39 9.14 -5.84 1.73
C GLY A 39 9.52 -6.45 3.07
N ASP A 40 9.49 -5.69 4.16
CA ASP A 40 9.80 -6.22 5.50
C ASP A 40 8.68 -7.11 6.02
N LEU A 41 7.42 -6.75 5.78
CA LEU A 41 6.27 -7.60 6.11
C LEU A 41 6.35 -8.95 5.40
N LEU A 42 6.69 -8.97 4.11
CA LEU A 42 6.90 -10.20 3.34
C LEU A 42 8.05 -11.03 3.91
N ARG A 43 9.23 -10.41 4.10
CA ARG A 43 10.42 -11.08 4.66
C ARG A 43 10.14 -11.67 6.03
N ASN A 44 9.40 -10.96 6.88
CA ASN A 44 9.02 -11.45 8.20
C ASN A 44 8.06 -12.63 8.11
N ASN A 45 7.07 -12.60 7.20
CA ASN A 45 6.16 -13.73 6.99
C ASN A 45 6.88 -14.98 6.49
N VAL A 46 7.88 -14.82 5.60
CA VAL A 46 8.75 -15.92 5.16
C VAL A 46 9.56 -16.47 6.33
N LYS A 47 10.22 -15.61 7.12
CA LYS A 47 11.00 -16.03 8.30
C LYS A 47 10.15 -16.76 9.34
N SER A 48 8.93 -16.29 9.57
CA SER A 48 7.97 -16.90 10.50
C SER A 48 7.22 -18.10 9.93
N ARG A 49 7.51 -18.51 8.68
CA ARG A 49 6.87 -19.64 7.99
C ARG A 49 5.33 -19.59 8.05
N THR A 50 4.75 -18.40 7.89
CA THR A 50 3.29 -18.27 7.81
C THR A 50 2.78 -18.93 6.51
N PRO A 51 1.50 -19.32 6.41
CA PRO A 51 0.95 -19.86 5.17
C PRO A 51 1.18 -18.96 3.95
N LEU A 52 1.09 -17.64 4.14
CA LEU A 52 1.43 -16.65 3.10
C LEU A 52 2.93 -16.68 2.81
N GLY A 53 3.78 -16.66 3.84
CA GLY A 53 5.24 -16.71 3.72
C GLY A 53 5.75 -17.90 2.92
N ILE A 54 5.23 -19.11 3.19
CA ILE A 54 5.59 -20.33 2.47
C ILE A 54 5.20 -20.21 0.99
N LYS A 55 4.01 -19.67 0.69
CA LYS A 55 3.52 -19.52 -0.68
C LYS A 55 4.35 -18.55 -1.51
N VAL A 56 4.91 -17.51 -0.90
CA VAL A 56 5.67 -16.45 -1.60
C VAL A 56 7.19 -16.63 -1.57
N GLU A 57 7.70 -17.57 -0.77
CA GLU A 57 9.13 -17.77 -0.55
C GLU A 57 9.90 -18.04 -1.85
N SER A 58 9.38 -18.95 -2.70
CA SER A 58 10.01 -19.31 -3.97
C SER A 58 10.05 -18.12 -4.94
N THR A 59 8.95 -17.38 -5.04
CA THR A 59 8.84 -16.18 -5.89
C THR A 59 9.83 -15.11 -5.48
N ILE A 60 9.95 -14.85 -4.17
CA ILE A 60 10.89 -13.85 -3.64
C ILE A 60 12.34 -14.27 -3.89
N LYS A 61 12.69 -15.55 -3.67
CA LYS A 61 14.05 -16.07 -3.92
C LYS A 61 14.44 -15.97 -5.39
N ALA A 62 13.48 -16.10 -6.30
CA ALA A 62 13.69 -15.95 -7.74
C ALA A 62 13.75 -14.47 -8.20
N GLY A 63 13.58 -13.50 -7.30
CA GLY A 63 13.50 -12.07 -7.65
C GLY A 63 12.20 -11.70 -8.39
N GLY A 64 11.20 -12.57 -8.34
CA GLY A 64 9.91 -12.36 -8.99
C GLY A 64 8.99 -11.43 -8.21
N LEU A 65 7.91 -10.99 -8.88
CA LEU A 65 6.86 -10.20 -8.25
C LEU A 65 5.82 -11.11 -7.61
N VAL A 66 5.47 -10.80 -6.36
CA VAL A 66 4.39 -11.48 -5.64
C VAL A 66 3.05 -10.97 -6.15
N PRO A 67 2.05 -11.84 -6.36
CA PRO A 67 0.72 -11.44 -6.80
C PRO A 67 0.09 -10.34 -5.93
N ASP A 68 -0.58 -9.38 -6.58
CA ASP A 68 -1.18 -8.22 -5.93
C ASP A 68 -2.17 -8.59 -4.82
N ASP A 69 -3.00 -9.62 -5.02
CA ASP A 69 -3.99 -10.06 -4.03
C ASP A 69 -3.34 -10.46 -2.70
N LEU A 70 -2.18 -11.11 -2.75
CA LEU A 70 -1.43 -11.51 -1.57
C LEU A 70 -0.80 -10.30 -0.87
N ILE A 71 -0.27 -9.35 -1.63
CA ILE A 71 0.28 -8.10 -1.09
C ILE A 71 -0.81 -7.28 -0.39
N LEU A 72 -1.98 -7.17 -1.02
CA LEU A 72 -3.11 -6.43 -0.45
C LEU A 72 -3.61 -7.07 0.84
N ARG A 73 -3.76 -8.40 0.87
CA ARG A 73 -4.12 -9.14 2.09
C ARG A 73 -3.10 -8.91 3.21
N LEU A 74 -1.82 -8.95 2.88
CA LEU A 74 -0.73 -8.73 3.83
C LEU A 74 -0.79 -7.32 4.44
N ILE A 75 -0.89 -6.28 3.61
CA ILE A 75 -0.95 -4.89 4.06
C ILE A 75 -2.22 -4.62 4.85
N SER A 76 -3.37 -5.13 4.39
CA SER A 76 -4.66 -4.93 5.06
C SER A 76 -4.66 -5.57 6.46
N ASN A 77 -4.09 -6.77 6.59
CA ASN A 77 -3.96 -7.43 7.88
C ASN A 77 -3.07 -6.61 8.85
N GLU A 78 -1.96 -6.06 8.36
CA GLU A 78 -1.09 -5.20 9.17
C GLU A 78 -1.79 -3.89 9.57
N PHE A 79 -2.55 -3.27 8.67
CA PHE A 79 -3.33 -2.07 8.98
C PHE A 79 -4.42 -2.34 10.01
N ASN A 80 -5.14 -3.45 9.90
CA ASN A 80 -6.14 -3.86 10.89
C ASN A 80 -5.49 -4.08 12.27
N LYS A 81 -4.36 -4.78 12.33
CA LYS A 81 -3.64 -5.05 13.58
C LYS A 81 -3.21 -3.76 14.30
N ARG A 82 -2.86 -2.71 13.53
CA ARG A 82 -2.48 -1.40 14.07
C ARG A 82 -3.66 -0.46 14.33
N GLY A 83 -4.88 -0.88 13.99
CA GLY A 83 -6.06 -0.02 14.04
C GLY A 83 -5.99 1.17 13.06
N TRP A 84 -5.28 1.02 11.93
CA TRP A 84 -5.16 2.06 10.90
C TRP A 84 -6.27 1.98 9.86
N LEU A 85 -6.87 0.80 9.71
CA LEU A 85 -8.06 0.59 8.90
C LEU A 85 -9.23 0.40 9.87
N PHE A 86 -10.18 1.33 9.83
CA PHE A 86 -11.47 1.16 10.50
C PHE A 86 -12.47 0.67 9.46
N ALA A 87 -13.22 -0.38 9.79
CA ALA A 87 -14.37 -0.80 9.00
C ALA A 87 -15.53 0.17 9.25
N ASP A 88 -15.39 1.41 8.80
CA ASP A 88 -16.45 2.42 8.90
C ASP A 88 -17.50 2.13 7.83
N GLY A 89 -18.44 1.21 8.09
CA GLY A 89 -19.80 1.16 7.51
C GLY A 89 -19.97 1.14 5.97
N GLY A 90 -18.92 1.21 5.19
CA GLY A 90 -18.88 1.25 3.74
C GLY A 90 -17.56 0.64 3.33
N GLN A 91 -17.63 -0.39 2.49
CA GLN A 91 -16.48 -1.23 2.14
C GLN A 91 -15.25 -0.36 1.86
N ALA A 92 -14.20 -0.53 2.67
CA ALA A 92 -12.90 0.04 2.40
C ALA A 92 -12.42 -0.53 1.07
N SER A 93 -12.78 0.17 -0.01
CA SER A 93 -12.41 -0.20 -1.36
C SER A 93 -10.92 0.08 -1.43
N ILE A 94 -10.13 -0.99 -1.36
CA ILE A 94 -8.68 -0.89 -1.56
C ILE A 94 -8.48 -0.41 -2.99
N LEU A 95 -8.30 0.90 -3.15
CA LEU A 95 -8.03 1.53 -4.43
C LEU A 95 -6.60 1.16 -4.84
N THR A 96 -6.47 0.15 -5.70
CA THR A 96 -5.22 -0.10 -6.41
C THR A 96 -5.07 0.92 -7.53
N LEU A 97 -3.83 1.29 -7.88
CA LEU A 97 -3.60 2.19 -9.02
C LEU A 97 -4.23 1.65 -10.32
N ALA A 98 -4.27 0.33 -10.49
CA ALA A 98 -4.96 -0.33 -11.59
C ALA A 98 -6.49 -0.09 -11.57
N SER A 99 -7.12 -0.16 -10.38
CA SER A 99 -8.56 0.09 -10.24
C SER A 99 -8.95 1.56 -10.46
N ALA A 100 -8.07 2.51 -10.13
CA ALA A 100 -8.31 3.93 -10.37
C ALA A 100 -8.28 4.29 -11.86
N ALA A 101 -7.43 3.64 -12.65
CA ALA A 101 -7.39 3.82 -14.10
C ALA A 101 -8.68 3.34 -14.79
N ALA A 102 -9.32 2.28 -14.28
CA ALA A 102 -10.59 1.78 -14.80
C ALA A 102 -11.78 2.70 -14.45
N ALA A 103 -11.76 3.35 -13.28
CA ALA A 103 -12.83 4.25 -12.84
C ALA A 103 -12.86 5.59 -13.59
N ALA A 104 -11.75 6.00 -14.21
CA ALA A 104 -11.67 7.23 -15.00
C ALA A 104 -12.32 7.12 -16.40
N ALA A 105 -12.70 5.92 -16.83
CA ALA A 105 -13.21 5.66 -18.19
C ALA A 105 -14.75 5.69 -18.33
N SER A 106 -15.52 5.94 -17.25
CA SER A 106 -16.99 5.87 -17.28
C SER A 106 -17.74 7.17 -16.97
N ALA A 107 -17.09 8.34 -17.04
CA ALA A 107 -17.75 9.62 -16.76
C ALA A 107 -17.77 10.57 -17.98
N ALA A 108 -18.72 10.36 -18.89
CA ALA A 108 -19.44 11.43 -19.60
C ALA A 108 -20.61 10.84 -20.44
N PRO A 109 -21.88 11.15 -20.15
CA PRO A 109 -22.87 11.27 -21.20
C PRO A 109 -22.70 12.67 -21.82
N ILE A 110 -22.31 12.72 -23.10
CA ILE A 110 -22.43 13.95 -23.88
C ILE A 110 -23.93 14.16 -24.11
N ASN A 111 -24.56 15.03 -23.32
CA ASN A 111 -25.93 15.46 -23.57
C ASN A 111 -25.91 16.37 -24.79
N ASN A 112 -26.38 15.85 -25.92
CA ASN A 112 -26.47 16.59 -27.16
C ASN A 112 -27.87 17.16 -27.28
N ASP A 113 -28.13 18.28 -26.59
CA ASP A 113 -29.27 19.17 -26.83
C ASP A 113 -29.00 20.53 -26.19
N ILE A 114 -28.73 21.53 -27.04
CA ILE A 114 -29.16 22.94 -26.98
C ILE A 114 -28.42 23.65 -28.13
N PHE A 115 -29.02 23.54 -29.32
CA PHE A 115 -29.01 24.58 -30.33
C PHE A 115 -30.41 24.57 -30.95
N MET A 116 -31.01 25.76 -31.01
CA MET A 116 -32.42 26.11 -31.30
C MET A 116 -33.29 26.31 -30.06
#